data_AF-A0A1F6ECP9-F1
#
_entry.id   AF-A0A1F6ECP9-F1
#
_cell.length_a   1.000
_cell.length_b   1.000
_cell.length_c   1.000
_cell.angle_alpha   90.00
_cell.angle_beta   90.00
_cell.angle_gamma   90.00
#
_symmetry.space_group_name_H-M   'P 1'
#
loop_
_entity.id
_entity.type
_entity.pdbx_description
1 polymer ?
#
loop_
_entity_poly.entity_id
_entity_poly.type
_entity_poly.pdbx_seq_one_letter_code
_entity_poly.pdbx_strand_id
1 'polypeptide(L)'
;MLKGRKKIILGAVGVIVLFMLYTFFFTGGETPGTSPLVEESIEGNVAIGEDLVALLLQLQSIRLDPTVFNDPAFRSLRDFGQPIPDEPVGRPNPFAPLQ
;
A
#
# COMPACT_ATOMS: atom_id res chain seq x y z
N MET A 1 0.62 -65.70 32.26
CA MET A 1 0.75 -65.58 30.79
C MET A 1 0.90 -64.12 30.33
N LEU A 2 1.88 -63.36 30.85
CA LEU A 2 2.01 -61.91 30.57
C LEU A 2 3.29 -61.51 29.81
N LYS A 3 4.22 -62.43 29.56
CA LYS A 3 5.57 -62.09 29.05
C LYS A 3 5.64 -61.94 27.52
N GLY A 4 4.75 -62.62 26.78
CA GLY A 4 4.66 -62.50 25.31
C GLY A 4 3.94 -61.23 24.83
N ARG A 5 2.91 -60.78 25.56
CA ARG A 5 2.15 -59.58 25.21
C ARG A 5 2.95 -58.29 25.43
N LYS A 6 3.86 -58.26 26.40
CA LYS A 6 4.74 -57.11 26.67
C LYS A 6 5.61 -56.72 25.47
N LYS A 7 6.11 -57.70 24.70
CA LYS A 7 6.88 -57.42 23.47
C LYS A 7 6.00 -56.85 22.36
N ILE A 8 4.78 -57.37 22.23
CA ILE A 8 3.79 -56.87 21.27
C ILE A 8 3.32 -55.45 21.65
N ILE A 9 3.07 -55.21 22.94
CA ILE A 9 2.72 -53.88 23.47
C ILE A 9 3.88 -52.90 23.28
N LEU A 10 5.13 -53.33 23.53
CA LEU A 10 6.31 -52.48 23.33
C LEU A 10 6.50 -52.12 21.84
N GLY A 11 6.26 -53.07 20.92
CA GLY A 11 6.27 -52.80 19.49
C GLY A 11 5.15 -51.85 19.05
N ALA A 12 3.93 -52.06 19.55
CA ALA A 12 2.78 -51.20 19.25
C ALA A 12 2.99 -49.76 19.75
N VAL A 13 3.53 -49.59 20.96
CA VAL A 13 3.89 -48.28 21.51
C VAL A 13 4.98 -47.61 20.67
N GLY A 14 5.99 -48.37 20.21
CA GLY A 14 7.01 -47.86 19.31
C GLY A 14 6.43 -47.31 18.00
N VAL A 15 5.50 -48.02 17.37
CA VAL A 15 4.83 -47.58 16.13
C VAL A 15 3.98 -46.34 16.36
N ILE A 16 3.26 -46.25 17.49
CA ILE A 16 2.44 -45.07 17.85
C ILE A 16 3.33 -43.83 18.07
N VAL A 17 4.44 -43.98 18.79
CA VAL A 17 5.39 -42.88 19.02
C VAL A 17 6.03 -42.42 17.72
N LEU A 18 6.36 -43.36 16.82
CA LEU A 18 6.95 -43.06 15.52
C LEU A 18 5.94 -42.35 14.59
N PHE A 19 4.66 -42.72 14.66
CA PHE A 19 3.56 -42.04 13.97
C PHE A 19 3.32 -40.63 14.53
N MET A 20 3.40 -40.45 15.86
CA MET A 20 3.33 -39.12 16.49
C MET A 20 4.49 -38.21 16.06
N LEU A 21 5.72 -38.74 16.01
CA LEU A 21 6.87 -37.99 15.53
C LEU A 21 6.73 -37.64 14.04
N TYR A 22 6.27 -38.57 13.21
CA TYR A 22 6.05 -38.33 11.79
C TYR A 22 4.99 -37.24 11.56
N THR A 23 3.84 -37.31 12.24
CA THR A 23 2.80 -36.28 12.13
C THR A 23 3.24 -34.94 12.70
N PHE A 24 4.00 -34.92 13.80
CA PHE A 24 4.48 -33.67 14.38
C PHE A 24 5.54 -32.97 13.50
N PHE A 25 6.44 -33.72 12.87
CA PHE A 25 7.47 -33.14 11.98
C PHE A 25 6.98 -32.88 10.56
N PHE A 26 6.06 -33.69 10.04
CA PHE A 26 5.63 -33.63 8.63
C PHE A 26 4.26 -32.98 8.43
N THR A 27 3.45 -32.84 9.48
CA THR A 27 2.15 -32.14 9.45
C THR A 27 2.23 -30.76 10.15
N GLY A 28 3.44 -30.24 10.37
CA GLY A 28 3.69 -28.90 10.92
C GLY A 28 3.39 -27.73 9.97
N GLY A 29 2.75 -27.98 8.83
CA GLY A 29 2.45 -26.97 7.81
C GLY A 29 1.02 -26.97 7.26
N GLU A 30 0.12 -27.82 7.77
CA GLU A 30 -1.24 -27.91 7.23
C GLU A 30 -2.27 -27.78 8.36
N THR A 31 -2.69 -26.53 8.59
CA THR A 31 -3.97 -26.27 9.24
C THR A 31 -5.08 -26.89 8.40
N PRO A 32 -5.92 -27.80 8.92
CA PRO A 32 -7.09 -28.29 8.19
C PRO A 32 -8.14 -27.17 8.16
N GLY A 33 -8.00 -26.26 7.20
CA GLY A 33 -8.87 -25.08 7.09
C GLY A 33 -8.59 -24.13 5.94
N THR A 34 -7.48 -24.25 5.21
CA THR A 34 -7.20 -23.38 4.07
C THR A 34 -7.59 -24.08 2.78
N SER A 35 -8.81 -23.78 2.34
CA SER A 35 -9.26 -23.87 0.94
C SER A 35 -8.11 -23.44 0.00
N PRO A 36 -7.90 -24.10 -1.17
CA PRO A 36 -7.00 -23.58 -2.18
C PRO A 36 -7.70 -22.39 -2.84
N LEU A 37 -7.78 -21.28 -2.11
CA LEU A 37 -7.99 -19.99 -2.74
C LEU A 37 -6.71 -19.71 -3.51
N VAL A 38 -6.87 -19.54 -4.81
CA VAL A 38 -5.85 -18.98 -5.69
C VAL A 38 -5.26 -17.76 -4.98
N GLU A 39 -4.03 -17.91 -4.50
CA GLU A 39 -3.19 -16.79 -4.12
C GLU A 39 -2.70 -16.21 -5.44
N GLU A 40 -3.53 -15.36 -6.04
CA GLU A 40 -3.02 -14.39 -7.01
C GLU A 40 -2.10 -13.49 -6.19
N SER A 41 -0.80 -13.77 -6.25
CA SER A 41 0.22 -12.93 -5.67
C SER A 41 0.08 -11.56 -6.33
N ILE A 42 -0.63 -10.66 -5.67
CA ILE A 42 -0.75 -9.26 -6.07
C ILE A 42 0.61 -8.59 -5.79
N GLU A 43 1.62 -8.94 -6.59
CA GLU A 43 2.92 -8.26 -6.59
C GLU A 43 2.75 -6.76 -6.90
N GLY A 44 1.62 -6.36 -7.50
CA GLY A 44 1.26 -4.96 -7.76
C GLY A 44 0.71 -4.16 -6.57
N ASN A 45 0.25 -4.78 -5.47
CA ASN A 45 -0.38 -4.03 -4.37
C ASN A 45 0.63 -3.48 -3.35
N VAL A 46 1.78 -4.14 -3.22
CA VAL A 46 2.85 -3.72 -2.30
C VAL A 46 3.51 -2.43 -2.79
N ALA A 47 3.80 -2.34 -4.10
CA ALA A 47 4.42 -1.16 -4.70
C ALA A 47 3.55 0.12 -4.57
N ILE A 48 2.24 0.00 -4.75
CA ILE A 48 1.31 1.14 -4.62
C ILE A 48 1.24 1.65 -3.17
N GLY A 49 1.31 0.74 -2.19
CA GLY A 49 1.31 1.10 -0.77
C GLY A 49 2.57 1.85 -0.34
N GLU A 50 3.74 1.41 -0.81
CA GLU A 50 5.02 2.05 -0.49
C GLU A 50 5.13 3.47 -1.06
N ASP A 51 4.75 3.66 -2.33
CA ASP A 51 4.78 4.99 -2.97
C ASP A 51 3.85 5.99 -2.29
N LEU A 52 2.65 5.55 -1.88
CA LEU A 52 1.70 6.39 -1.15
C LEU A 52 2.26 6.79 0.23
N VAL A 53 2.86 5.84 0.96
CA VAL A 53 3.47 6.11 2.27
C VAL A 53 4.66 7.06 2.11
N ALA A 54 5.49 6.87 1.09
CA ALA A 54 6.61 7.76 0.79
C ALA A 54 6.13 9.19 0.49
N LEU A 55 5.10 9.34 -0.35
CA LEU A 55 4.50 10.64 -0.65
C LEU A 55 3.91 11.30 0.61
N LEU A 56 3.25 10.51 1.48
CA LEU A 56 2.63 11.02 2.69
C LEU A 56 3.67 11.51 3.70
N LEU A 57 4.79 10.77 3.85
CA LEU A 57 5.94 11.21 4.65
C LEU A 57 6.57 12.49 4.07
N GLN A 58 6.67 12.59 2.75
CA GLN A 58 7.17 13.80 2.09
C GLN A 58 6.25 15.00 2.36
N LEU A 59 4.92 14.84 2.24
CA LEU A 59 3.97 15.91 2.53
C LEU A 59 3.99 16.31 4.02
N GLN A 60 4.10 15.35 4.94
CA GLN A 60 4.23 15.64 6.38
C GLN A 60 5.53 16.39 6.72
N SER A 61 6.58 16.23 5.92
CA SER A 61 7.84 16.96 6.10
C SER A 61 7.75 18.43 5.67
N ILE A 62 6.75 18.80 4.85
CA ILE A 62 6.57 20.18 4.41
C ILE A 62 6.05 21.01 5.57
N ARG A 63 6.88 21.94 6.04
CA ARG A 63 6.50 22.97 7.01
C ARG A 63 6.37 24.30 6.29
N LEU A 64 5.16 24.83 6.27
CA LEU A 64 4.91 26.20 5.82
C LEU A 64 5.18 27.14 6.97
N ASP A 65 6.12 28.07 6.78
CA ASP A 65 6.43 29.10 7.75
C ASP A 65 5.60 30.37 7.45
N PRO A 66 4.55 30.68 8.24
CA PRO A 66 3.73 31.87 8.01
C PRO A 66 4.45 33.16 8.43
N THR A 67 5.60 33.08 9.10
CA THR A 67 6.31 34.28 9.55
C THR A 67 6.89 35.09 8.40
N VAL A 68 7.09 34.49 7.23
CA VAL A 68 7.49 35.19 6.00
C VAL A 68 6.52 36.31 5.63
N PHE A 69 5.23 36.17 5.93
CA PHE A 69 4.21 37.19 5.67
C PHE A 69 4.27 38.38 6.66
N ASN A 70 5.01 38.23 7.76
CA ASN A 70 5.26 39.30 8.73
C ASN A 70 6.53 40.10 8.43
N ASP A 71 7.36 39.64 7.50
CA ASP A 71 8.57 40.34 7.11
C ASP A 71 8.24 41.72 6.50
N PRO A 72 8.87 42.81 6.97
CA PRO A 72 8.65 44.15 6.42
C PRO A 72 8.91 44.24 4.90
N ALA A 73 9.87 43.48 4.37
CA ALA A 73 10.14 43.41 2.94
C ALA A 73 8.96 42.77 2.20
N PHE A 74 8.41 41.67 2.70
CA PHE A 74 7.21 41.04 2.11
C PHE A 74 6.02 42.01 2.13
N ARG A 75 5.78 42.70 3.26
CA ARG A 75 4.70 43.69 3.40
C ARG A 75 4.89 44.95 2.57
N SER A 76 6.12 45.25 2.15
CA SER A 76 6.43 46.39 1.29
C SER A 76 6.17 46.13 -0.20
N LEU A 77 5.97 44.87 -0.59
CA LEU A 77 5.67 44.49 -1.97
C LEU A 77 4.36 45.14 -2.41
N ARG A 78 4.41 45.78 -3.57
CA ARG A 78 3.24 46.35 -4.24
C ARG A 78 2.88 45.46 -5.42
N ASP A 79 1.58 45.33 -5.66
CA ASP A 79 1.11 44.75 -6.90
C ASP A 79 1.45 45.69 -8.07
N PHE A 80 2.02 45.13 -9.13
CA PHE A 80 2.37 45.83 -10.37
C PHE A 80 1.50 45.38 -11.55
N GLY A 81 0.37 44.70 -11.27
CA GLY A 81 -0.61 44.35 -12.27
C GLY A 81 -1.08 45.60 -13.04
N GLN A 82 -0.87 45.58 -14.36
CA GLN A 82 -1.45 46.57 -15.25
C GLN A 82 -2.91 46.16 -15.53
N PRO A 83 -3.89 47.08 -15.45
CA PRO A 83 -5.24 46.79 -15.90
C PRO A 83 -5.19 46.36 -17.38
N ILE A 84 -5.85 45.24 -17.68
CA ILE A 84 -6.03 44.80 -19.06
C ILE A 84 -7.01 45.79 -19.72
N PRO A 85 -6.60 46.49 -20.80
CA PRO A 85 -7.53 47.36 -21.51
C PRO A 85 -8.62 46.52 -22.17
N ASP A 86 -9.85 47.04 -22.18
CA ASP A 86 -10.92 46.41 -22.94
C ASP A 86 -10.58 46.45 -24.43
N GLU A 87 -10.43 45.28 -25.04
CA GLU A 87 -10.30 45.16 -26.49
C GLU A 87 -11.70 45.10 -27.13
N PRO A 88 -11.90 45.73 -28.30
CA PRO A 88 -13.17 45.64 -29.00
C PRO A 88 -13.46 44.17 -29.34
N VAL A 89 -14.65 43.71 -29.00
CA VAL A 89 -15.13 42.39 -29.40
C VAL A 89 -15.12 42.32 -30.93
N GLY A 90 -14.43 41.32 -31.48
CA GLY A 90 -14.34 41.10 -32.92
C GLY A 90 -15.72 40.89 -33.56
N ARG A 91 -15.74 40.83 -34.90
CA ARG A 91 -16.98 40.50 -35.62
C ARG A 91 -17.54 39.16 -35.12
N PRO A 92 -18.85 39.03 -34.87
CA PRO A 92 -19.46 37.76 -34.50
C PRO A 92 -19.09 36.61 -35.45
N ASN A 93 -18.89 36.93 -36.73
CA ASN A 93 -18.29 36.04 -37.72
C ASN A 93 -17.07 36.75 -38.37
N PRO A 94 -15.83 36.31 -38.10
CA PRO A 94 -14.63 36.92 -38.67
C PRO A 94 -14.52 36.71 -40.19
N PHE A 95 -15.30 35.80 -40.78
CA PHE A 95 -15.25 35.44 -42.20
C PHE A 95 -16.43 35.97 -43.03
N ALA A 96 -17.37 36.73 -42.44
CA ALA A 96 -18.49 37.26 -43.22
C ALA A 96 -18.00 38.25 -44.30
N PRO A 97 -18.61 38.30 -45.50
CA PRO A 97 -18.20 39.21 -46.57
C PRO A 97 -18.17 40.68 -46.12
N LEU A 98 -17.26 41.46 -46.70
CA LEU A 98 -17.24 42.93 -46.53
C LEU A 98 -18.33 43.52 -47.43
N GLN A 99 -19.16 44.41 -46.89
CA GLN A 99 -20.16 45.16 -47.66
C GLN A 99 -19.57 46.46 -48.20
#